data_AF-A0A7J4AYV8-F1
#
_entry.id   AF-A0A7J4AYV8-F1
#
_cell.length_a   1.000
_cell.length_b   1.000
_cell.length_c   1.000
_cell.angle_alpha   90.00
_cell.angle_beta   90.00
_cell.angle_gamma   90.00
#
_symmetry.space_group_name_H-M   'P 1'
#
loop_
_entity.id
_entity.type
_entity.pdbx_description
1 polymer ?
#
loop_
_entity_poly.entity_id
_entity_poly.type
_entity_poly.pdbx_seq_one_letter_code
_entity_poly.pdbx_strand_id
1 'polypeptide(L)'
;MNYILRLRISSKSPSKAKEELRQIKELWFDGDITEILHLKGFKYIPMILHTCVFIAMEPSEYMSSFSLIHKMNLPYSYFEEIHRLFNLLRQKINVKIKRGVGERSKRTECAFWPEEILDLKEVRDEINRLIAQTLLSKDDPEDRKTVEKLIWHYSFEEGKRMAYDERIDKVMEVLNKKGKKLGEFFSKALEIRTKYPEAKFWFEVEML
;
A
#
# COMPACT_ATOMS: atom_id res chain seq x y z
N MET A 1 3.23 -12.45 -5.20
CA MET A 1 2.43 -12.61 -3.98
C MET A 1 1.43 -11.48 -3.95
N ASN A 2 0.15 -11.79 -3.73
CA ASN A 2 -0.92 -10.80 -3.72
C ASN A 2 -1.38 -10.59 -2.28
N TYR A 3 -1.67 -9.35 -1.92
CA TYR A 3 -2.12 -8.97 -0.60
C TYR A 3 -3.52 -8.40 -0.67
N ILE A 4 -4.33 -8.68 0.36
CA ILE A 4 -5.63 -8.05 0.54
C ILE A 4 -5.55 -7.07 1.69
N LEU A 5 -5.66 -5.78 1.39
CA LEU A 5 -5.91 -4.74 2.38
C LEU A 5 -7.41 -4.72 2.72
N ARG A 6 -7.72 -4.82 4.02
CA ARG A 6 -9.10 -4.77 4.51
C ARG A 6 -9.25 -3.94 5.79
N LEU A 7 -10.49 -3.65 6.12
CA LEU A 7 -10.87 -2.92 7.32
C LEU A 7 -11.39 -3.88 8.38
N ARG A 8 -10.69 -3.98 9.51
CA ARG A 8 -11.20 -4.63 10.70
C ARG A 8 -12.02 -3.64 11.51
N ILE A 9 -13.33 -3.82 11.54
CA ILE A 9 -14.24 -2.88 12.19
C ILE A 9 -14.47 -3.27 13.66
N SER A 10 -14.40 -2.30 14.57
CA SER A 10 -14.72 -2.52 15.98
C SER A 10 -16.20 -2.82 16.19
N SER A 11 -16.52 -3.74 17.10
CA SER A 11 -17.90 -3.97 17.54
C SER A 11 -18.52 -2.73 18.20
N LYS A 12 -17.68 -1.85 18.77
CA LYS A 12 -18.05 -0.59 19.44
C LYS A 12 -18.38 0.56 18.49
N SER A 13 -18.12 0.44 17.20
CA SER A 13 -18.44 1.49 16.23
C SER A 13 -19.97 1.68 16.11
N PRO A 14 -20.46 2.85 15.67
CA PRO A 14 -21.87 3.05 15.36
C PRO A 14 -22.37 2.06 14.30
N SER A 15 -23.62 1.63 14.39
CA SER A 15 -24.19 0.67 13.43
C SER A 15 -24.19 1.18 11.99
N LYS A 16 -24.51 2.46 11.78
CA LYS A 16 -24.45 3.11 10.45
C LYS A 16 -23.03 3.15 9.89
N ALA A 17 -22.05 3.52 10.72
CA ALA A 17 -20.64 3.50 10.33
C ALA A 17 -20.18 2.07 9.95
N LYS A 18 -20.57 1.04 10.71
CA LYS A 18 -20.25 -0.36 10.36
C LYS A 18 -20.82 -0.76 9.01
N GLU A 19 -22.05 -0.35 8.70
CA GLU A 19 -22.68 -0.65 7.42
C GLU A 19 -21.91 -0.04 6.26
N GLU A 20 -21.59 1.26 6.33
CA GLU A 20 -20.82 1.95 5.29
C GLU A 20 -19.38 1.39 5.19
N LEU A 21 -18.71 1.10 6.31
CA LEU A 21 -17.35 0.52 6.30
C LEU A 21 -17.32 -0.87 5.64
N ARG A 22 -18.37 -1.69 5.82
CA ARG A 22 -18.47 -3.01 5.16
C ARG A 22 -18.69 -2.93 3.66
N GLN A 23 -19.17 -1.78 3.16
CA GLN A 23 -19.33 -1.55 1.72
C GLN A 23 -18.01 -1.16 1.05
N ILE A 24 -16.99 -0.77 1.82
CA ILE A 24 -15.63 -0.60 1.31
C ILE A 24 -15.10 -2.00 0.97
N LYS A 25 -15.10 -2.30 -0.33
CA LYS A 25 -14.55 -3.56 -0.84
C LYS A 25 -13.08 -3.68 -0.46
N GLU A 26 -12.69 -4.88 -0.09
CA GLU A 26 -11.29 -5.22 0.14
C GLU A 26 -10.46 -4.89 -1.11
N LEU A 27 -9.22 -4.44 -0.89
CA LEU A 27 -8.36 -3.96 -1.94
C LEU A 27 -7.19 -4.91 -2.14
N TRP A 28 -7.05 -5.40 -3.37
CA TRP A 28 -5.91 -6.18 -3.80
C TRP A 28 -4.75 -5.27 -4.19
N PHE A 29 -3.58 -5.55 -3.64
CA PHE A 29 -2.34 -4.87 -4.00
C PHE A 29 -1.15 -5.83 -3.99
N ASP A 30 -0.02 -5.38 -4.54
CA ASP A 30 1.23 -6.14 -4.63
C ASP A 30 2.45 -5.24 -4.35
N GLY A 31 3.64 -5.86 -4.40
CA GLY A 31 4.91 -5.15 -4.23
C GLY A 31 5.12 -4.07 -5.28
N ASP A 32 4.78 -4.36 -6.53
CA ASP A 32 5.01 -3.47 -7.67
C ASP A 32 4.33 -2.12 -7.45
N ILE A 33 3.05 -2.08 -7.06
CA ILE A 33 2.39 -0.78 -6.77
C ILE A 33 3.02 -0.07 -5.56
N THR A 34 3.44 -0.81 -4.53
CA THR A 34 4.03 -0.24 -3.32
C THR A 34 5.39 0.40 -3.60
N GLU A 35 6.25 -0.27 -4.38
CA GLU A 35 7.53 0.26 -4.81
C GLU A 35 7.36 1.48 -5.74
N ILE A 36 6.39 1.44 -6.68
CA ILE A 36 6.11 2.58 -7.57
C ILE A 36 5.67 3.81 -6.77
N LEU A 37 4.78 3.64 -5.78
CA LEU A 37 4.39 4.74 -4.89
C LEU A 37 5.62 5.39 -4.26
N HIS A 38 6.55 4.59 -3.78
CA HIS A 38 7.78 5.13 -3.21
C HIS A 38 8.63 5.91 -4.21
N LEU A 39 8.85 5.35 -5.42
CA LEU A 39 9.60 6.01 -6.48
C LEU A 39 8.95 7.34 -6.92
N LYS A 40 7.63 7.46 -6.83
CA LYS A 40 6.89 8.70 -7.10
C LYS A 40 6.84 9.66 -5.89
N GLY A 41 7.61 9.36 -4.84
CA GLY A 41 7.81 10.21 -3.67
C GLY A 41 6.73 10.08 -2.59
N PHE A 42 5.89 9.04 -2.64
CA PHE A 42 5.01 8.71 -1.54
C PHE A 42 5.80 8.01 -0.42
N LYS A 43 5.46 8.34 0.81
CA LYS A 43 6.18 7.93 2.00
C LYS A 43 5.28 7.21 2.98
N TYR A 44 4.10 7.76 3.25
CA TYR A 44 3.25 7.30 4.34
C TYR A 44 2.36 6.13 3.94
N ILE A 45 1.66 6.21 2.81
CA ILE A 45 0.84 5.12 2.28
C ILE A 45 1.68 3.85 2.01
N PRO A 46 2.79 3.89 1.25
CA PRO A 46 3.58 2.68 1.04
C PRO A 46 4.15 2.11 2.34
N MET A 47 4.54 2.95 3.30
CA MET A 47 5.00 2.48 4.62
C MET A 47 3.87 1.79 5.41
N ILE A 48 2.65 2.34 5.39
CA ILE A 48 1.46 1.72 6.00
C ILE A 48 1.23 0.33 5.40
N LEU A 49 1.24 0.21 4.07
CA LEU A 49 1.07 -1.07 3.36
C LEU A 49 2.19 -2.06 3.72
N HIS A 50 3.45 -1.62 3.70
CA HIS A 50 4.60 -2.45 4.06
C HIS A 50 4.47 -3.00 5.47
N THR A 51 4.23 -2.13 6.44
CA THR A 51 4.18 -2.52 7.85
C THR A 51 2.93 -3.33 8.20
N CYS A 52 1.84 -3.21 7.44
CA CYS A 52 0.71 -4.15 7.52
C CYS A 52 1.10 -5.58 7.15
N VAL A 53 2.08 -5.76 6.26
CA VAL A 53 2.59 -7.09 5.86
C VAL A 53 3.67 -7.57 6.81
N PHE A 54 4.64 -6.71 7.09
CA PHE A 54 5.83 -7.05 7.87
C PHE A 54 6.45 -5.81 8.50
N ILE A 55 6.76 -5.88 9.79
CA ILE A 55 7.59 -4.93 10.52
C ILE A 55 8.96 -5.56 10.70
N ALA A 56 9.97 -4.94 10.10
CA ALA A 56 11.35 -5.29 10.31
C ALA A 56 11.87 -4.76 11.66
N MET A 57 12.76 -5.52 12.31
CA MET A 57 13.55 -5.01 13.44
C MET A 57 14.68 -4.11 12.97
N GLU A 58 15.26 -4.40 11.80
CA GLU A 58 16.32 -3.63 11.17
C GLU A 58 15.99 -3.35 9.70
N PRO A 59 16.40 -2.20 9.12
CA PRO A 59 16.11 -1.89 7.71
C PRO A 59 16.60 -2.97 6.72
N SER A 60 17.71 -3.65 7.04
CA SER A 60 18.26 -4.78 6.27
C SER A 60 17.31 -5.98 6.16
N GLU A 61 16.41 -6.16 7.12
CA GLU A 61 15.42 -7.24 7.08
C GLU A 61 14.37 -6.98 6.02
N TYR A 62 14.03 -5.73 5.69
CA TYR A 62 13.14 -5.45 4.56
C TYR A 62 13.75 -5.85 3.21
N MET A 63 15.08 -5.82 3.09
CA MET A 63 15.76 -6.33 1.89
C MET A 63 15.64 -7.86 1.81
N SER A 64 15.92 -8.55 2.91
CA SER A 64 15.95 -10.02 2.94
C SER A 64 14.56 -10.68 3.04
N SER A 65 13.54 -9.92 3.43
CA SER A 65 12.14 -10.37 3.54
C SER A 65 11.51 -10.41 2.15
N PHE A 66 11.66 -11.56 1.49
CA PHE A 66 11.02 -11.91 0.24
C PHE A 66 9.52 -11.57 0.24
N SER A 67 9.11 -10.66 -0.65
CA SER A 67 7.84 -10.67 -1.44
C SER A 67 7.44 -9.29 -1.98
N LEU A 68 7.98 -8.18 -1.46
CA LEU A 68 7.57 -6.84 -1.86
C LEU A 68 8.62 -5.95 -2.55
N ILE A 69 9.95 -6.23 -2.49
CA ILE A 69 10.94 -5.12 -2.69
C ILE A 69 12.17 -5.39 -3.61
N HIS A 70 12.29 -6.54 -4.29
CA HIS A 70 13.52 -6.84 -5.07
C HIS A 70 13.30 -6.88 -6.57
N LYS A 71 12.48 -5.95 -7.05
CA LYS A 71 12.16 -5.87 -8.48
C LYS A 71 12.75 -4.62 -9.12
N MET A 72 12.72 -3.48 -8.42
CA MET A 72 13.25 -2.22 -8.93
C MET A 72 14.60 -1.79 -8.33
N ASN A 73 15.28 -2.66 -7.56
CA ASN A 73 16.57 -2.37 -6.91
C ASN A 73 16.52 -1.08 -6.07
N LEU A 74 15.52 -0.96 -5.19
CA LEU A 74 15.41 0.22 -4.33
C LEU A 74 16.65 0.37 -3.43
N PRO A 75 17.15 1.60 -3.24
CA PRO A 75 18.35 1.86 -2.43
C PRO A 75 18.10 1.54 -0.95
N TYR A 76 19.17 1.23 -0.19
CA TYR A 76 19.05 0.90 1.24
C TYR A 76 18.30 1.98 2.05
N SER A 77 18.51 3.24 1.69
CA SER A 77 17.86 4.41 2.30
C SER A 77 16.33 4.37 2.25
N TYR A 78 15.74 3.64 1.30
CA TYR A 78 14.31 3.39 1.26
C TYR A 78 13.82 2.68 2.53
N PHE A 79 14.51 1.59 2.89
CA PHE A 79 14.13 0.75 4.02
C PHE A 79 14.38 1.46 5.35
N GLU A 80 15.43 2.29 5.40
CA GLU A 80 15.67 3.19 6.52
C GLU A 80 14.52 4.18 6.70
N GLU A 81 14.00 4.73 5.59
CA GLU A 81 12.86 5.64 5.63
C GLU A 81 11.59 4.95 6.11
N ILE A 82 11.26 3.75 5.62
CA ILE A 82 10.12 2.95 6.13
C ILE A 82 10.26 2.76 7.65
N HIS A 83 11.42 2.26 8.10
CA HIS A 83 11.66 1.97 9.51
C HIS A 83 11.56 3.23 10.38
N ARG A 84 12.14 4.35 9.92
CA ARG A 84 12.09 5.65 10.60
C ARG A 84 10.66 6.18 10.68
N LEU A 85 9.92 6.17 9.58
CA LEU A 85 8.54 6.67 9.52
C LEU A 85 7.60 5.83 10.37
N PHE A 86 7.74 4.50 10.34
CA PHE A 86 6.97 3.61 11.21
C PHE A 86 7.17 3.96 12.69
N ASN A 87 8.43 4.09 13.12
CA ASN A 87 8.76 4.44 14.49
C ASN A 87 8.26 5.84 14.89
N LEU A 88 8.31 6.81 13.99
CA LEU A 88 7.80 8.15 14.23
C LEU A 88 6.27 8.16 14.35
N LEU A 89 5.56 7.44 13.48
CA LEU A 89 4.09 7.42 13.52
C LEU A 89 3.55 6.62 14.69
N ARG A 90 4.16 5.49 15.06
CA ARG A 90 3.70 4.69 16.21
C ARG A 90 3.87 5.41 17.56
N GLN A 91 4.66 6.49 17.62
CA GLN A 91 4.72 7.38 18.78
C GLN A 91 3.54 8.36 18.83
N LYS A 92 2.96 8.71 17.67
CA LYS A 92 1.84 9.66 17.55
C LYS A 92 0.48 8.98 17.69
N ILE A 93 0.38 7.74 17.22
CA ILE A 93 -0.87 6.98 17.19
C ILE A 93 -0.66 5.59 17.79
N ASN A 94 -1.70 5.06 18.44
CA ASN A 94 -1.64 3.77 19.12
C ASN A 94 -1.77 2.60 18.12
N VAL A 95 -0.66 2.30 17.43
CA VAL A 95 -0.57 1.20 16.47
C VAL A 95 -0.55 -0.14 17.22
N LYS A 96 -1.47 -1.04 16.86
CA LYS A 96 -1.44 -2.40 17.39
C LYS A 96 -0.46 -3.23 16.60
N ILE A 97 0.50 -3.86 17.27
CA ILE A 97 1.41 -4.82 16.66
C ILE A 97 0.92 -6.22 16.97
N LYS A 98 0.81 -7.07 15.95
CA LYS A 98 0.47 -8.48 16.12
C LYS A 98 1.55 -9.35 15.54
N ARG A 99 1.66 -10.57 16.09
CA ARG A 99 2.47 -11.63 15.51
C ARG A 99 1.65 -12.27 14.39
N GLY A 100 2.09 -12.10 13.16
CA GLY A 100 1.65 -12.84 11.99
C GLY A 100 2.23 -14.26 11.97
N VAL A 101 1.57 -15.13 11.22
CA VAL A 101 2.09 -16.45 10.86
C VAL A 101 2.84 -16.27 9.54
N GLY A 102 4.18 -16.22 9.59
CA GLY A 102 5.02 -16.17 8.38
C GLY A 102 5.19 -17.56 7.75
N GLU A 103 5.45 -17.59 6.43
CA GLU A 103 5.57 -18.83 5.63
C GLU A 103 6.67 -19.80 6.09
N ARG A 104 7.63 -19.36 6.90
CA ARG A 104 8.77 -20.18 7.33
C ARG A 104 9.24 -19.81 8.72
N SER A 105 8.61 -20.38 9.76
CA SER A 105 9.09 -20.52 11.16
C SER A 105 9.62 -19.28 11.91
N LYS A 106 9.68 -18.10 11.28
CA LYS A 106 9.95 -16.80 11.90
C LYS A 106 8.61 -16.11 12.13
N ARG A 107 8.35 -15.79 13.40
CA ARG A 107 7.22 -14.96 13.80
C ARG A 107 7.45 -13.58 13.17
N THR A 108 6.64 -13.22 12.18
CA THR A 108 6.66 -11.88 11.59
C THR A 108 5.77 -10.98 12.44
N GLU A 109 6.20 -9.76 12.73
CA GLU A 109 5.31 -8.75 13.33
C GLU A 109 4.64 -7.95 12.23
N CYS A 110 3.38 -7.60 12.41
CA CYS A 110 2.62 -6.76 11.48
C CYS A 110 1.85 -5.67 12.23
N ALA A 111 1.73 -4.52 11.57
CA ALA A 111 1.05 -3.34 12.08
C ALA A 111 -0.44 -3.39 11.72
N PHE A 112 -1.28 -3.07 12.69
CA PHE A 112 -2.70 -2.84 12.51
C PHE A 112 -2.90 -1.34 12.71
N TRP A 113 -2.94 -0.60 11.61
CA TRP A 113 -3.02 0.85 11.65
C TRP A 113 -4.43 1.29 12.01
N PRO A 114 -4.62 2.06 13.08
CA PRO A 114 -5.95 2.45 13.53
C PRO A 114 -6.45 3.64 12.70
N GLU A 115 -7.76 3.92 12.74
CA GLU A 115 -8.40 4.96 11.93
C GLU A 115 -7.76 6.36 12.08
N GLU A 116 -7.15 6.65 13.23
CA GLU A 116 -6.49 7.91 13.55
C GLU A 116 -5.31 8.20 12.63
N ILE A 117 -4.75 7.19 11.95
CA ILE A 117 -3.73 7.43 10.91
C ILE A 117 -4.26 8.35 9.80
N LEU A 118 -5.56 8.29 9.52
CA LEU A 118 -6.21 9.11 8.50
C LEU A 118 -6.35 10.57 8.94
N ASP A 119 -6.12 10.90 10.21
CA ASP A 119 -6.16 12.27 10.71
C ASP A 119 -4.85 13.02 10.51
N LEU A 120 -3.77 12.31 10.16
CA LEU A 120 -2.48 12.91 9.87
C LEU A 120 -2.52 13.66 8.52
N LYS A 121 -2.10 14.92 8.53
CA LYS A 121 -2.07 15.76 7.33
C LYS A 121 -1.29 15.11 6.20
N GLU A 122 -0.15 14.53 6.51
CA GLU A 122 0.76 13.93 5.53
C GLU A 122 0.12 12.70 4.84
N VAL A 123 -0.68 11.93 5.57
CA VAL A 123 -1.45 10.80 5.01
C VAL A 123 -2.58 11.31 4.13
N ARG A 124 -3.32 12.33 4.57
CA ARG A 124 -4.41 12.94 3.79
C ARG A 124 -3.90 13.55 2.48
N ASP A 125 -2.76 14.23 2.52
CA ASP A 125 -2.13 14.83 1.34
C ASP A 125 -1.78 13.74 0.30
N GLU A 126 -1.25 12.59 0.74
CA GLU A 126 -0.97 11.46 -0.15
C GLU A 126 -2.24 10.81 -0.73
N ILE A 127 -3.30 10.65 0.08
CA ILE A 127 -4.59 10.15 -0.41
C ILE A 127 -5.13 11.08 -1.51
N ASN A 128 -5.14 12.39 -1.24
CA ASN A 128 -5.60 13.40 -2.20
C ASN A 128 -4.78 13.39 -3.48
N ARG A 129 -3.45 13.23 -3.36
CA ARG A 129 -2.56 13.13 -4.52
C ARG A 129 -2.84 11.89 -5.37
N LEU A 130 -3.13 10.74 -4.75
CA LEU A 130 -3.50 9.51 -5.48
C LEU A 130 -4.84 9.62 -6.22
N ILE A 131 -5.78 10.39 -5.67
CA ILE A 131 -7.06 10.65 -6.32
C ILE A 131 -6.91 11.64 -7.48
N ALA A 132 -6.15 12.71 -7.26
CA ALA A 132 -6.06 13.83 -8.19
C ALA A 132 -5.11 13.60 -9.38
N GLN A 133 -4.09 12.74 -9.22
CA GLN A 133 -3.02 12.61 -10.19
C GLN A 133 -2.88 11.18 -10.69
N THR A 134 -2.52 11.05 -11.97
CA THR A 134 -2.07 9.76 -12.51
C THR A 134 -0.66 9.49 -12.00
N LEU A 135 -0.40 8.25 -11.57
CA LEU A 135 0.85 7.88 -10.90
C LEU A 135 2.04 7.84 -11.87
N LEU A 136 1.80 7.35 -13.08
CA LEU A 136 2.79 7.17 -14.14
C LEU A 136 2.31 7.81 -15.45
N SER A 137 3.17 8.55 -16.13
CA SER A 137 2.89 9.17 -17.43
C SER A 137 3.57 8.46 -18.59
N LYS A 138 2.85 8.19 -19.67
CA LYS A 138 3.41 7.54 -20.87
C LYS A 138 4.43 8.45 -21.58
N ASP A 139 4.30 9.76 -21.39
CA ASP A 139 5.15 10.78 -21.97
C ASP A 139 6.41 11.04 -21.12
N ASP A 140 6.48 10.48 -19.90
CA ASP A 140 7.65 10.62 -19.03
C ASP A 140 8.62 9.44 -19.27
N PRO A 141 9.82 9.69 -19.85
CA PRO A 141 10.77 8.63 -20.14
C PRO A 141 11.29 7.91 -18.89
N GLU A 142 11.31 8.57 -17.71
CA GLU A 142 11.75 7.93 -16.47
C GLU A 142 10.68 6.97 -15.93
N ASP A 143 9.40 7.31 -16.10
CA ASP A 143 8.29 6.40 -15.77
C ASP A 143 8.28 5.19 -16.69
N ARG A 144 8.55 5.37 -18.00
CA ARG A 144 8.70 4.25 -18.94
C ARG A 144 9.83 3.31 -18.52
N LYS A 145 11.04 3.82 -18.27
CA LYS A 145 12.19 3.03 -17.79
C LYS A 145 11.89 2.29 -16.49
N THR A 146 11.11 2.91 -15.60
CA THR A 146 10.68 2.27 -14.35
C THR A 146 9.79 1.08 -14.64
N VAL A 147 8.81 1.23 -15.53
CA VAL A 147 7.87 0.16 -15.89
C VAL A 147 8.52 -0.95 -16.72
N GLU A 148 9.51 -0.64 -17.55
CA GLU A 148 10.29 -1.62 -18.31
C GLU A 148 10.89 -2.71 -17.40
N LYS A 149 11.33 -2.34 -16.19
CA LYS A 149 11.87 -3.28 -15.18
C LYS A 149 10.80 -4.22 -14.63
N LEU A 150 9.53 -3.81 -14.67
CA LEU A 150 8.40 -4.56 -14.11
C LEU A 150 7.67 -5.41 -15.16
N ILE A 151 7.95 -5.21 -16.45
CA ILE A 151 7.18 -5.80 -17.55
C ILE A 151 7.09 -7.33 -17.47
N TRP A 152 8.14 -7.98 -16.96
CA TRP A 152 8.22 -9.43 -16.82
C TRP A 152 7.29 -10.01 -15.75
N HIS A 153 6.79 -9.18 -14.82
CA HIS A 153 5.81 -9.61 -13.82
C HIS A 153 4.38 -9.65 -14.36
N TYR A 154 4.15 -8.98 -15.49
CA TYR A 154 2.85 -8.88 -16.11
C TYR A 154 2.81 -9.79 -17.34
N SER A 155 2.26 -10.98 -17.15
CA SER A 155 1.87 -11.86 -18.25
C SER A 155 0.44 -11.54 -18.65
N PHE A 156 0.27 -10.86 -19.78
CA PHE A 156 -1.04 -10.72 -20.40
C PHE A 156 -1.24 -11.89 -21.36
N GLU A 157 -2.37 -12.60 -21.28
CA GLU A 157 -2.69 -13.68 -22.22
C GLU A 157 -2.72 -13.17 -23.68
N GLU A 158 -3.23 -11.96 -23.87
CA GLU A 158 -3.21 -11.20 -25.13
C GLU A 158 -1.80 -10.67 -25.50
N GLY A 159 -0.89 -10.62 -24.53
CA GLY A 159 0.43 -9.98 -24.62
C GLY A 159 1.46 -10.72 -25.47
N LYS A 160 1.16 -11.95 -25.92
CA LYS A 160 2.07 -12.69 -26.82
C LYS A 160 2.17 -12.07 -28.21
N ARG A 161 1.25 -11.16 -28.58
CA ARG A 161 1.22 -10.48 -29.89
C ARG A 161 1.40 -8.97 -29.83
N MET A 162 1.50 -8.38 -28.63
CA MET A 162 1.68 -6.94 -28.47
C MET A 162 3.14 -6.54 -28.72
N ALA A 163 3.36 -5.36 -29.30
CA ALA A 163 4.69 -4.78 -29.39
C ALA A 163 5.23 -4.45 -27.98
N TYR A 164 6.55 -4.36 -27.83
CA TYR A 164 7.18 -4.12 -26.53
C TYR A 164 6.69 -2.82 -25.87
N ASP A 165 6.60 -1.72 -26.63
CA ASP A 165 6.09 -0.44 -26.13
C ASP A 165 4.63 -0.48 -25.72
N GLU A 166 3.79 -1.21 -26.46
CA GLU A 166 2.37 -1.40 -26.10
C GLU A 166 2.22 -2.18 -24.80
N ARG A 167 3.13 -3.14 -24.54
CA ARG A 167 3.15 -3.87 -23.27
C ARG A 167 3.54 -2.96 -22.10
N ILE A 168 4.53 -2.07 -22.27
CA ILE A 168 4.89 -1.06 -21.25
C ILE A 168 3.66 -0.22 -20.92
N ASP A 169 3.04 0.37 -21.94
CA ASP A 169 1.83 1.17 -21.82
C ASP A 169 0.72 0.45 -21.06
N LYS A 170 0.53 -0.84 -21.34
CA LYS A 170 -0.48 -1.66 -20.67
C LYS A 170 -0.18 -1.87 -19.19
N VAL A 171 1.08 -2.12 -18.83
CA VAL A 171 1.49 -2.23 -17.43
C VAL A 171 1.30 -0.90 -16.70
N MET A 172 1.62 0.23 -17.34
CA MET A 172 1.38 1.56 -16.78
C MET A 172 -0.11 1.80 -16.50
N GLU A 173 -1.00 1.45 -17.43
CA GLU A 173 -2.45 1.54 -17.22
C GLU A 173 -2.92 0.70 -16.02
N VAL A 174 -2.39 -0.52 -15.87
CA VAL A 174 -2.72 -1.39 -14.73
C VAL A 174 -2.23 -0.79 -13.41
N LEU A 175 -0.99 -0.30 -13.35
CA LEU A 175 -0.43 0.33 -12.15
C LEU A 175 -1.18 1.62 -11.78
N ASN A 176 -1.50 2.46 -12.76
CA ASN A 176 -2.32 3.67 -12.55
C ASN A 176 -3.72 3.32 -12.02
N LYS A 177 -4.35 2.28 -12.56
CA LYS A 177 -5.65 1.80 -12.05
C LYS A 177 -5.55 1.27 -10.63
N LYS A 178 -4.47 0.57 -10.26
CA LYS A 178 -4.20 0.12 -8.88
C LYS A 178 -4.01 1.31 -7.95
N GLY A 179 -3.18 2.29 -8.32
CA GLY A 179 -2.95 3.51 -7.54
C GLY A 179 -4.24 4.29 -7.28
N LYS A 180 -5.09 4.45 -8.31
CA LYS A 180 -6.40 5.10 -8.16
C LYS A 180 -7.33 4.35 -7.21
N LYS A 181 -7.42 3.02 -7.35
CA LYS A 181 -8.23 2.20 -6.42
C LYS A 181 -7.73 2.29 -4.98
N LEU A 182 -6.42 2.40 -4.77
CA LEU A 182 -5.83 2.60 -3.46
C LEU A 182 -6.24 3.96 -2.86
N GLY A 183 -6.14 5.03 -3.65
CA GLY A 183 -6.64 6.35 -3.26
C GLY A 183 -8.14 6.31 -2.90
N GLU A 184 -8.96 5.67 -3.74
CA GLU A 184 -10.42 5.55 -3.51
C GLU A 184 -10.75 4.77 -2.24
N PHE A 185 -10.00 3.70 -1.96
CA PHE A 185 -10.16 2.91 -0.74
C PHE A 185 -9.93 3.76 0.51
N PHE A 186 -8.80 4.47 0.57
CA PHE A 186 -8.47 5.32 1.72
C PHE A 186 -9.39 6.55 1.80
N SER A 187 -9.77 7.16 0.67
CA SER A 187 -10.70 8.30 0.64
C SER A 187 -12.04 7.94 1.26
N LYS A 188 -12.62 6.79 0.89
CA LYS A 188 -13.89 6.32 1.48
C LYS A 188 -13.77 6.07 2.98
N ALA A 189 -12.67 5.45 3.42
CA ALA A 189 -12.44 5.24 4.85
C ALA A 189 -12.34 6.58 5.61
N LEU A 190 -11.66 7.57 5.03
CA LEU A 190 -11.53 8.93 5.57
C LEU A 190 -12.88 9.67 5.61
N GLU A 191 -13.69 9.57 4.55
CA GLU A 191 -15.04 10.15 4.48
C GLU A 191 -15.92 9.61 5.62
N ILE A 192 -15.93 8.29 5.81
CA ILE A 192 -16.70 7.66 6.89
C ILE A 192 -16.17 8.08 8.26
N ARG A 193 -14.84 8.12 8.45
CA ARG A 193 -14.24 8.59 9.72
C ARG A 193 -14.54 10.05 10.01
N THR A 194 -14.70 10.87 8.99
CA THR A 194 -15.11 12.28 9.11
C THR A 194 -16.58 12.38 9.49
N LYS A 195 -17.42 11.57 8.85
CA LYS A 195 -18.87 11.51 9.07
C LYS A 195 -19.25 10.91 10.44
N TYR A 196 -18.47 9.94 10.91
CA TYR A 196 -18.67 9.24 12.18
C TYR A 196 -17.36 9.23 12.99
N PRO A 197 -17.02 10.32 13.70
CA PRO A 197 -15.76 10.45 14.43
C PRO A 197 -15.52 9.36 15.49
N GLU A 198 -16.58 8.78 16.03
CA GLU A 198 -16.55 7.70 17.01
C GLU A 198 -16.39 6.29 16.39
N ALA A 199 -16.37 6.17 15.07
CA ALA A 199 -16.15 4.90 14.38
C ALA A 199 -14.69 4.44 14.55
N LYS A 200 -14.53 3.20 15.02
CA LYS A 200 -13.21 2.58 15.24
C LYS A 200 -12.97 1.43 14.27
N PHE A 201 -11.84 1.44 13.57
CA PHE A 201 -11.45 0.39 12.64
C PHE A 201 -9.94 0.37 12.41
N TRP A 202 -9.42 -0.77 11.97
CA TRP A 202 -8.00 -0.93 11.68
C TRP A 202 -7.79 -1.37 10.24
N PHE A 203 -6.77 -0.82 9.59
CA PHE A 203 -6.21 -1.36 8.37
C PHE A 203 -5.35 -2.57 8.73
N GLU A 204 -5.63 -3.70 8.08
CA GLU A 204 -4.83 -4.92 8.19
C GLU A 204 -4.70 -5.58 6.82
N VAL A 205 -3.67 -6.42 6.68
CA VAL A 205 -3.43 -7.19 5.46
C VAL A 205 -3.58 -8.68 5.75
N GLU A 206 -4.28 -9.35 4.84
CA GLU A 206 -4.31 -10.80 4.74
C GLU A 206 -3.44 -11.26 3.55
N MET A 207 -2.61 -12.28 3.80
CA MET A 207 -1.81 -12.94 2.78
C MET A 207 -2.61 -14.12 2.22
N LEU A 208 -2.61 -14.27 0.90
CA LEU A 208 -3.24 -15.38 0.18
C LEU A 208 -2.20 -16.27 -0.49
#